data_AF-A0AA43BD25-F1
#
_entry.id   AF-A0AA43BD25-F1
#
_cell.length_a   1.000
_cell.length_b   1.000
_cell.length_c   1.000
_cell.angle_alpha   90.00
_cell.angle_beta   90.00
_cell.angle_gamma   90.00
#
_symmetry.space_group_name_H-M   'P 1'
#
loop_
_entity.id
_entity.type
_entity.pdbx_description
1 polymer ?
#
loop_
_entity_poly.entity_id
_entity_poly.type
_entity_poly.pdbx_seq_one_letter_code
_entity_poly.pdbx_strand_id
1 'polypeptide(L)'
;MTHVATRNTLQSRLLLLPLLSLPMALATAASTLETVQVTAKRPAGGSGVGGFGFGGGSGVHLSESQMDNGGGGAIPTETAKEQPTDDKEKDCNGRKGNPVVLYSGNKVEPELDFASQGEMGLFLQRNYNHYWSATGLFGNHWLSNFDYSLAFTDANQLAWVQRPDGRRIKYLKDPASGRWYEDKAQPIAYLSANGNGTFTLRNENNGTETYNAEGYITRLSNEQGVSWTFSYADRYLQKVTHFSGRSVNFGWANGQVSQVTDPAGNIYRYTYTPNVFGNGRGRLASTTTASIA
;
A
#
# COMPACT_ATOMS: atom_id res chain seq x y z
N MET A 1 63.06 -33.68 46.23
CA MET A 1 62.77 -34.01 44.83
C MET A 1 61.28 -34.33 44.71
N THR A 2 60.59 -33.53 43.90
CA THR A 2 59.43 -33.89 43.04
C THR A 2 58.27 -34.74 43.59
N HIS A 3 57.23 -34.06 44.07
CA HIS A 3 55.82 -33.99 43.60
C HIS A 3 55.10 -35.15 42.82
N VAL A 4 53.79 -35.25 43.15
CA VAL A 4 52.58 -35.69 42.38
C VAL A 4 52.17 -37.17 42.53
N ALA A 5 50.91 -37.61 42.67
CA ALA A 5 49.58 -37.10 43.12
C ALA A 5 48.56 -38.26 42.93
N THR A 6 47.41 -38.25 43.63
CA THR A 6 46.07 -38.40 43.02
C THR A 6 44.93 -38.14 44.02
N ARG A 7 43.86 -37.49 43.51
CA ARG A 7 42.62 -37.08 44.20
C ARG A 7 41.50 -38.10 43.98
N ASN A 8 40.55 -38.17 44.92
CA ASN A 8 39.12 -38.41 44.60
C ASN A 8 38.24 -37.70 45.65
N THR A 9 37.25 -36.93 45.19
CA THR A 9 36.41 -36.02 45.99
C THR A 9 34.97 -36.52 46.15
N LEU A 10 34.42 -36.23 47.34
CA LEU A 10 33.15 -36.68 47.92
C LEU A 10 31.90 -35.93 47.40
N GLN A 11 30.77 -36.64 47.35
CA GLN A 11 29.43 -36.04 47.26
C GLN A 11 28.93 -35.64 48.66
N SER A 12 28.35 -34.45 48.80
CA SER A 12 27.74 -33.97 50.05
C SER A 12 26.28 -33.53 49.85
N ARG A 13 25.45 -33.93 50.82
CA ARG A 13 24.00 -33.72 50.92
C ARG A 13 23.69 -32.27 51.29
N LEU A 14 22.68 -31.66 50.66
CA LEU A 14 22.21 -30.31 50.96
C LEU A 14 20.91 -30.36 51.77
N LEU A 15 20.90 -29.70 52.93
CA LEU A 15 19.76 -29.55 53.85
C LEU A 15 18.72 -28.55 53.33
N LEU A 16 17.45 -28.83 53.67
CA LEU A 16 16.27 -28.00 53.46
C LEU A 16 16.11 -26.95 54.58
N LEU A 17 15.85 -25.68 54.23
CA LEU A 17 15.39 -24.62 55.13
C LEU A 17 14.24 -23.84 54.46
N PRO A 18 13.18 -23.44 55.19
CA PRO A 18 12.01 -22.78 54.61
C PRO A 18 12.16 -21.26 54.61
N LEU A 19 11.72 -20.58 53.55
CA LEU A 19 11.68 -19.11 53.47
C LEU A 19 10.28 -18.63 53.05
N LEU A 20 9.62 -18.01 54.04
CA LEU A 20 8.56 -17.00 54.03
C LEU A 20 7.97 -16.54 52.68
N SER A 21 6.65 -16.68 52.54
CA SER A 21 5.83 -16.04 51.51
C SER A 21 5.53 -14.57 51.86
N LEU A 22 5.98 -13.62 51.03
CA LEU A 22 5.42 -12.26 50.98
C LEU A 22 4.53 -12.12 49.73
N PRO A 23 3.34 -11.49 49.82
CA PRO A 23 2.54 -11.17 48.64
C PRO A 23 3.14 -9.96 47.92
N MET A 24 3.50 -10.15 46.65
CA MET A 24 3.96 -9.09 45.76
C MET A 24 2.73 -8.46 45.09
N ALA A 25 2.31 -7.29 45.57
CA ALA A 25 1.30 -6.48 44.91
C ALA A 25 1.91 -5.82 43.67
N LEU A 26 1.43 -6.20 42.48
CA LEU A 26 1.82 -5.60 41.21
C LEU A 26 1.02 -4.30 41.01
N ALA A 27 1.65 -3.15 41.28
CA ALA A 27 1.07 -1.84 40.97
C ALA A 27 1.17 -1.56 39.47
N THR A 28 0.04 -1.62 38.75
CA THR A 28 -0.07 -1.13 37.37
C THR A 28 -0.15 0.40 37.39
N ALA A 29 0.96 1.07 37.08
CA ALA A 29 0.96 2.50 36.78
C ALA A 29 0.48 2.71 35.33
N ALA A 30 -0.73 3.22 35.16
CA ALA A 30 -1.22 3.72 33.87
C ALA A 30 -0.58 5.10 33.62
N SER A 31 0.29 5.22 32.63
CA SER A 31 0.79 6.52 32.17
C SER A 31 -0.22 7.14 31.20
N THR A 32 -1.05 8.06 31.69
CA THR A 32 -1.86 8.92 30.82
C THR A 32 -0.96 10.03 30.26
N LEU A 33 -0.66 9.99 28.96
CA LEU A 33 -0.01 11.11 28.27
C LEU A 33 -1.03 12.25 28.12
N GLU A 34 -0.72 13.42 28.68
CA GLU A 34 -1.54 14.62 28.54
C GLU A 34 -1.60 15.08 27.08
N THR A 35 -2.81 15.36 26.59
CA THR A 35 -3.03 15.93 25.26
C THR A 35 -2.88 17.45 25.33
N VAL A 36 -1.82 17.99 24.74
CA VAL A 36 -1.65 19.44 24.56
C VAL A 36 -2.48 19.91 23.37
N GLN A 37 -3.50 20.73 23.62
CA GLN A 37 -4.29 21.40 22.59
C GLN A 37 -3.56 22.67 22.14
N VAL A 38 -3.13 22.73 20.87
CA VAL A 38 -2.55 23.94 20.26
C VAL A 38 -3.56 24.57 19.31
N THR A 39 -4.15 25.70 19.73
CA THR A 39 -5.08 26.48 18.90
C THR A 39 -4.32 27.53 18.09
N ALA A 40 -4.18 27.34 16.78
CA ALA A 40 -3.65 28.36 15.87
C ALA A 40 -4.79 29.21 15.28
N LYS A 41 -4.74 30.53 15.47
CA LYS A 41 -5.69 31.49 14.88
C LYS A 41 -5.18 31.91 13.50
N ARG A 42 -5.96 31.64 12.45
CA ARG A 42 -5.63 32.04 11.06
C ARG A 42 -5.71 33.57 10.91
N PRO A 43 -4.68 34.25 10.36
CA PRO A 43 -4.79 35.67 10.01
C PRO A 43 -5.79 35.87 8.87
N ALA A 44 -6.54 36.96 8.94
CA ALA A 44 -7.50 37.36 7.91
C ALA A 44 -6.81 38.11 6.76
N GLY A 45 -7.20 37.79 5.53
CA GLY A 45 -6.83 38.48 4.29
C GLY A 45 -6.95 37.51 3.12
N GLY A 46 -7.52 37.84 1.97
CA GLY A 46 -8.18 39.03 1.45
C GLY A 46 -8.68 38.65 0.04
N SER A 47 -9.80 39.22 -0.40
CA SER A 47 -10.35 39.02 -1.74
C SER A 47 -9.35 39.33 -2.84
N GLY A 48 -9.30 38.50 -3.87
CA GLY A 48 -8.55 38.75 -5.10
C GLY A 48 -9.04 37.85 -6.22
N VAL A 49 -9.91 38.41 -7.07
CA VAL A 49 -10.41 37.81 -8.32
C VAL A 49 -9.32 37.96 -9.39
N GLY A 50 -9.05 36.92 -10.17
CA GLY A 50 -8.12 36.99 -11.30
C GLY A 50 -8.20 35.74 -12.17
N GLY A 51 -9.04 35.79 -13.20
CA GLY A 51 -9.10 34.76 -14.22
C GLY A 51 -7.98 34.93 -15.25
N PHE A 52 -7.47 33.80 -15.75
CA PHE A 52 -6.76 33.72 -17.02
C PHE A 52 -7.08 32.37 -17.67
N GLY A 53 -7.68 32.43 -18.85
CA GLY A 53 -7.95 31.28 -19.70
C GLY A 53 -6.87 31.10 -20.76
N PHE A 54 -6.60 29.84 -21.10
CA PHE A 54 -6.07 29.33 -22.37
C PHE A 54 -6.68 27.92 -22.47
N GLY A 55 -7.36 27.50 -23.55
CA GLY A 55 -6.93 27.49 -24.95
C GLY A 55 -6.76 26.02 -25.33
N GLY A 56 -7.71 25.47 -26.09
CA GLY A 56 -7.97 24.03 -26.18
C GLY A 56 -6.93 23.18 -26.93
N GLY A 57 -6.99 21.88 -26.64
CA GLY A 57 -6.35 20.79 -27.37
C GLY A 57 -7.20 19.53 -27.19
N SER A 58 -7.68 18.97 -28.29
CA SER A 58 -8.66 17.89 -28.36
C SER A 58 -8.06 16.55 -27.93
N GLY A 59 -8.69 15.88 -26.98
CA GLY A 59 -8.38 14.51 -26.55
C GLY A 59 -9.57 13.91 -25.80
N VAL A 60 -10.23 12.94 -26.43
CA VAL A 60 -11.27 12.01 -25.94
C VAL A 60 -12.14 12.50 -24.76
N HIS A 61 -13.33 12.99 -25.11
CA HIS A 61 -14.41 13.34 -24.21
C HIS A 61 -14.99 12.07 -23.56
N LEU A 62 -14.61 11.76 -22.32
CA LEU A 62 -15.41 10.93 -21.42
C LEU A 62 -16.10 11.89 -20.44
N SER A 63 -17.43 11.81 -20.38
CA SER A 63 -18.29 12.73 -19.65
C SER A 63 -17.83 12.93 -18.20
N GLU A 64 -17.74 14.20 -17.82
CA GLU A 64 -17.35 14.75 -16.52
C GLU A 64 -18.42 14.50 -15.43
N SER A 65 -18.90 13.25 -15.32
CA SER A 65 -20.00 12.87 -14.43
C SER A 65 -19.85 11.48 -13.80
N GLN A 66 -18.63 11.02 -13.52
CA GLN A 66 -18.45 9.75 -12.78
C GLN A 66 -17.31 9.80 -11.74
N MET A 67 -17.49 10.68 -10.76
CA MET A 67 -16.91 10.74 -9.42
C MET A 67 -15.84 9.67 -9.10
N ASP A 68 -14.57 10.09 -9.05
CA ASP A 68 -13.40 9.28 -8.71
C ASP A 68 -13.43 8.80 -7.26
N ASN A 69 -14.01 7.62 -7.07
CA ASN A 69 -14.08 6.90 -5.81
C ASN A 69 -13.35 5.55 -5.97
N GLY A 70 -12.40 5.30 -5.06
CA GLY A 70 -11.23 4.42 -5.21
C GLY A 70 -11.52 3.02 -5.70
N GLY A 71 -11.24 2.74 -6.97
CA GLY A 71 -11.45 1.42 -7.59
C GLY A 71 -10.26 0.45 -7.47
N GLY A 72 -9.30 0.68 -6.57
CA GLY A 72 -8.08 -0.15 -6.49
C GLY A 72 -7.21 -0.10 -7.74
N GLY A 73 -7.47 0.86 -8.64
CA GLY A 73 -6.69 1.16 -9.83
C GLY A 73 -6.89 2.62 -10.17
N ALA A 74 -5.80 3.40 -10.15
CA ALA A 74 -5.86 4.78 -10.58
C ALA A 74 -5.80 4.82 -12.11
N ILE A 75 -6.75 5.52 -12.74
CA ILE A 75 -6.62 5.98 -14.13
C ILE A 75 -5.95 7.36 -14.05
N PRO A 76 -4.69 7.52 -14.48
CA PRO A 76 -4.03 8.81 -14.42
C PRO A 76 -4.28 9.62 -15.68
N THR A 77 -4.47 10.93 -15.51
CA THR A 77 -4.28 11.93 -16.58
C THR A 77 -2.79 12.04 -16.93
N GLU A 78 -2.48 12.29 -18.22
CA GLU A 78 -1.15 12.22 -18.86
C GLU A 78 -0.02 13.09 -18.25
N THR A 79 -0.28 13.92 -17.24
CA THR A 79 0.67 14.93 -16.73
C THR A 79 1.31 14.58 -15.38
N ALA A 80 1.08 13.39 -14.84
CA ALA A 80 1.54 13.06 -13.50
C ALA A 80 3.05 12.72 -13.46
N LYS A 81 3.84 13.63 -12.89
CA LYS A 81 5.29 13.49 -12.64
C LYS A 81 5.60 12.27 -11.74
N GLU A 82 6.82 11.73 -11.84
CA GLU A 82 7.34 10.76 -10.86
C GLU A 82 7.21 11.34 -9.44
N GLN A 83 6.60 10.57 -8.53
CA GLN A 83 6.37 11.00 -7.16
C GLN A 83 7.53 10.55 -6.27
N PRO A 84 8.03 11.41 -5.37
CA PRO A 84 9.09 11.03 -4.44
C PRO A 84 8.59 9.94 -3.49
N THR A 85 9.12 8.75 -3.68
CA THR A 85 8.93 7.55 -2.86
C THR A 85 10.15 7.33 -1.96
N ASP A 86 10.01 6.43 -0.98
CA ASP A 86 10.98 6.15 0.08
C ASP A 86 12.26 5.43 -0.40
N ASP A 87 12.31 5.04 -1.67
CA ASP A 87 13.37 4.24 -2.31
C ASP A 87 14.54 5.08 -2.87
N LYS A 88 14.48 6.41 -2.79
CA LYS A 88 15.57 7.29 -3.31
C LYS A 88 16.75 7.50 -2.35
N GLU A 89 16.80 6.85 -1.19
CA GLU A 89 17.85 7.11 -0.19
C GLU A 89 18.91 6.00 -0.14
N LYS A 90 19.98 6.17 -0.95
CA LYS A 90 21.29 5.58 -0.62
C LYS A 90 21.86 6.38 0.55
N ASP A 91 21.74 5.76 1.72
CA ASP A 91 22.43 6.06 2.99
C ASP A 91 21.92 7.21 3.89
N CYS A 92 21.86 6.85 5.18
CA CYS A 92 21.84 7.67 6.40
C CYS A 92 20.51 8.26 6.91
N ASN A 93 19.80 7.50 7.76
CA ASN A 93 19.10 7.97 8.99
C ASN A 93 18.22 9.25 8.88
N GLY A 94 17.58 9.50 7.75
CA GLY A 94 16.82 10.73 7.45
C GLY A 94 15.40 10.82 8.05
N ARG A 95 15.08 10.10 9.14
CA ARG A 95 13.75 10.16 9.78
C ARG A 95 13.85 10.73 11.20
N LYS A 96 13.31 11.93 11.43
CA LYS A 96 13.03 12.47 12.77
C LYS A 96 11.60 12.99 12.86
N GLY A 97 10.87 12.58 13.90
CA GLY A 97 9.46 12.92 14.11
C GLY A 97 8.50 12.15 13.17
N ASN A 98 7.19 12.33 13.39
CA ASN A 98 6.10 11.82 12.54
C ASN A 98 6.51 11.86 11.06
N PRO A 99 6.68 10.72 10.35
CA PRO A 99 7.74 10.53 9.36
C PRO A 99 7.63 11.46 8.15
N VAL A 100 8.50 12.48 8.11
CA VAL A 100 8.69 13.36 6.96
C VAL A 100 10.00 12.97 6.28
N VAL A 101 9.96 12.76 4.96
CA VAL A 101 11.16 12.62 4.13
C VAL A 101 11.83 13.99 4.04
N LEU A 102 12.92 14.17 4.80
CA LEU A 102 13.54 15.49 5.04
C LEU A 102 13.98 16.21 3.76
N TYR A 103 14.31 15.48 2.69
CA TYR A 103 14.75 16.07 1.42
C TYR A 103 13.60 16.59 0.53
N SER A 104 12.41 15.98 0.59
CA SER A 104 11.28 16.34 -0.28
C SER A 104 10.15 17.08 0.45
N GLY A 105 10.17 17.10 1.79
CA GLY A 105 9.05 17.56 2.61
C GLY A 105 7.81 16.68 2.51
N ASN A 106 7.90 15.55 1.80
CA ASN A 106 6.79 14.61 1.67
C ASN A 106 6.61 13.85 2.98
N LYS A 107 5.36 13.74 3.44
CA LYS A 107 5.01 12.83 4.53
C LYS A 107 4.65 11.48 3.92
N VAL A 108 5.41 10.45 4.28
CA VAL A 108 5.18 9.06 3.89
C VAL A 108 5.06 8.21 5.15
N GLU A 109 3.91 7.58 5.34
CA GLU A 109 3.62 6.82 6.56
C GLU A 109 2.95 5.48 6.23
N PRO A 110 3.65 4.35 6.42
CA PRO A 110 3.06 3.03 6.28
C PRO A 110 2.27 2.63 7.54
N GLU A 111 1.05 2.15 7.34
CA GLU A 111 0.17 1.57 8.35
C GLU A 111 -0.13 0.11 7.99
N LEU A 112 0.39 -0.82 8.78
CA LEU A 112 0.13 -2.25 8.62
C LEU A 112 -1.15 -2.63 9.37
N ASP A 113 -2.16 -3.13 8.67
CA ASP A 113 -3.43 -3.56 9.25
C ASP A 113 -3.38 -5.05 9.65
N PHE A 114 -2.88 -5.91 8.74
CA PHE A 114 -2.60 -7.32 9.03
C PHE A 114 -1.55 -7.91 8.08
N ALA A 115 -0.94 -9.01 8.50
CA ALA A 115 -0.10 -9.84 7.65
C ALA A 115 -0.28 -11.32 8.00
N SER A 116 -0.50 -12.15 6.97
CA SER A 116 -0.59 -13.60 7.10
C SER A 116 0.77 -14.23 6.81
N GLN A 117 1.07 -15.32 7.52
CA GLN A 117 2.28 -16.09 7.28
C GLN A 117 2.21 -16.92 5.98
N GLY A 118 3.38 -17.21 5.41
CA GLY A 118 3.56 -18.06 4.23
C GLY A 118 4.20 -17.32 3.06
N GLU A 119 4.59 -18.08 2.05
CA GLU A 119 5.08 -17.52 0.78
C GLU A 119 3.98 -16.68 0.12
N MET A 120 4.32 -15.47 -0.32
CA MET A 120 3.35 -14.46 -0.76
C MET A 120 2.15 -14.36 0.19
N GLY A 121 2.40 -14.36 1.49
CA GLY A 121 1.36 -14.26 2.52
C GLY A 121 0.50 -13.02 2.32
N LEU A 122 -0.83 -13.15 2.46
CA LEU A 122 -1.76 -12.03 2.31
C LEU A 122 -1.54 -11.02 3.42
N PHE A 123 -1.34 -9.76 3.05
CA PHE A 123 -1.22 -8.65 3.99
C PHE A 123 -2.01 -7.45 3.47
N LEU A 124 -2.37 -6.56 4.38
CA LEU A 124 -2.87 -5.24 4.03
C LEU A 124 -1.99 -4.20 4.72
N GLN A 125 -1.29 -3.43 3.91
CA GLN A 125 -0.57 -2.25 4.34
C GLN A 125 -1.09 -1.06 3.53
N ARG A 126 -1.46 0.00 4.24
CA ARG A 126 -1.81 1.29 3.68
C ARG A 126 -0.59 2.19 3.76
N ASN A 127 -0.34 3.01 2.75
CA ASN A 127 0.75 3.96 2.74
C ASN A 127 0.17 5.36 2.50
N TYR A 128 0.23 6.21 3.51
CA TYR A 128 -0.09 7.62 3.34
C TYR A 128 1.07 8.28 2.60
N ASN A 129 0.77 8.99 1.53
CA ASN A 129 1.72 9.77 0.77
C ASN A 129 1.07 11.13 0.46
N HIS A 130 1.55 12.19 1.09
CA HIS A 130 0.93 13.51 0.97
C HIS A 130 0.95 14.04 -0.48
N TYR A 131 1.98 13.74 -1.25
CA TYR A 131 2.05 14.14 -2.67
C TYR A 131 1.35 13.18 -3.62
N TRP A 132 0.80 12.06 -3.13
CA TRP A 132 -0.04 11.20 -3.94
C TRP A 132 -1.35 11.89 -4.29
N SER A 133 -1.48 12.28 -5.56
CA SER A 133 -2.61 13.02 -6.09
C SER A 133 -3.69 12.14 -6.73
N ALA A 134 -3.37 10.88 -7.01
CA ALA A 134 -4.33 9.91 -7.51
C ALA A 134 -5.16 9.30 -6.38
N THR A 135 -6.21 8.57 -6.75
CA THR A 135 -7.11 7.91 -5.81
C THR A 135 -6.77 6.42 -5.78
N GLY A 136 -6.24 5.93 -4.67
CA GLY A 136 -6.05 4.51 -4.41
C GLY A 136 -7.28 3.89 -3.76
N LEU A 137 -7.16 2.64 -3.32
CA LEU A 137 -8.22 1.85 -2.69
C LEU A 137 -8.86 2.57 -1.47
N PHE A 138 -8.05 3.27 -0.68
CA PHE A 138 -8.49 4.02 0.50
C PHE A 138 -8.69 5.52 0.25
N GLY A 139 -8.81 5.92 -1.02
CA GLY A 139 -9.07 7.30 -1.41
C GLY A 139 -7.80 8.12 -1.64
N ASN A 140 -7.95 9.44 -1.59
CA ASN A 140 -6.85 10.37 -1.86
C ASN A 140 -5.74 10.26 -0.80
N HIS A 141 -4.49 10.45 -1.24
CA HIS A 141 -3.26 10.31 -0.44
C HIS A 141 -2.95 8.91 0.09
N TRP A 142 -3.82 7.93 -0.14
CA TRP A 142 -3.61 6.57 0.33
C TRP A 142 -3.37 5.62 -0.84
N LEU A 143 -2.29 4.86 -0.73
CA LEU A 143 -2.02 3.66 -1.51
C LEU A 143 -2.15 2.45 -0.60
N SER A 144 -2.35 1.29 -1.19
CA SER A 144 -2.29 -0.01 -0.52
C SER A 144 -1.45 -0.96 -1.35
N ASN A 145 -0.98 -2.05 -0.72
CA ASN A 145 -0.30 -3.16 -1.39
C ASN A 145 -1.15 -3.87 -2.47
N PHE A 146 -2.41 -3.48 -2.66
CA PHE A 146 -3.32 -3.99 -3.70
C PHE A 146 -3.57 -2.99 -4.84
N ASP A 147 -3.03 -1.77 -4.78
CA ASP A 147 -3.22 -0.74 -5.81
C ASP A 147 -2.26 -0.93 -7.00
N TYR A 148 -2.58 -1.91 -7.86
CA TYR A 148 -1.95 -2.12 -9.16
C TYR A 148 -2.87 -1.63 -10.28
N SER A 149 -2.34 -0.93 -11.27
CA SER A 149 -3.09 -0.62 -12.49
C SER A 149 -2.21 -0.53 -13.72
N LEU A 150 -2.84 -0.74 -14.87
CA LEU A 150 -2.25 -0.57 -16.19
C LEU A 150 -3.04 0.48 -16.95
N ALA A 151 -2.35 1.47 -17.53
CA ALA A 151 -2.96 2.47 -18.39
C ALA A 151 -2.16 2.60 -19.70
N PHE A 152 -2.85 2.87 -20.81
CA PHE A 152 -2.22 3.13 -22.09
C PHE A 152 -2.41 4.59 -22.49
N THR A 153 -1.39 5.18 -23.10
CA THR A 153 -1.42 6.53 -23.68
C THR A 153 -0.84 6.51 -25.10
N ASP A 154 -0.88 7.64 -25.81
CA ASP A 154 -0.34 7.78 -27.17
C ASP A 154 -0.84 6.69 -28.13
N ALA A 155 -2.15 6.49 -28.23
CA ALA A 155 -2.77 5.46 -29.08
C ALA A 155 -2.15 4.06 -28.87
N ASN A 156 -1.95 3.69 -27.60
CA ASN A 156 -1.35 2.43 -27.14
C ASN A 156 0.15 2.27 -27.47
N GLN A 157 0.86 3.35 -27.81
CA GLN A 157 2.33 3.30 -27.95
C GLN A 157 3.04 3.31 -26.59
N LEU A 158 2.42 3.91 -25.58
CA LEU A 158 2.94 3.93 -24.20
C LEU A 158 2.03 3.14 -23.28
N ALA A 159 2.64 2.39 -22.37
CA ALA A 159 1.95 1.75 -21.25
C ALA A 159 2.57 2.23 -19.93
N TRP A 160 1.72 2.50 -18.95
CA TRP A 160 2.08 2.93 -17.61
C TRP A 160 1.60 1.88 -16.61
N VAL A 161 2.55 1.22 -15.94
CA VAL A 161 2.26 0.25 -14.89
C VAL A 161 2.42 0.94 -13.54
N GLN A 162 1.32 1.09 -12.81
CA GLN A 162 1.32 1.60 -11.47
C GLN A 162 1.61 0.50 -10.46
N ARG A 163 2.53 0.79 -9.54
CA ARG A 163 2.95 -0.09 -8.47
C ARG A 163 2.34 0.37 -7.14
N PRO A 164 2.16 -0.53 -6.18
CA PRO A 164 1.67 -0.19 -4.84
C PRO A 164 2.54 0.78 -4.03
N ASP A 165 3.81 0.92 -4.39
CA ASP A 165 4.73 1.90 -3.81
C ASP A 165 4.46 3.34 -4.32
N GLY A 166 3.57 3.50 -5.29
CA GLY A 166 3.23 4.77 -5.94
C GLY A 166 4.04 5.07 -7.19
N ARG A 167 5.02 4.23 -7.54
CA ARG A 167 5.79 4.37 -8.77
C ARG A 167 4.93 4.04 -9.99
N ARG A 168 5.20 4.74 -11.09
CA ARG A 168 4.64 4.43 -12.41
C ARG A 168 5.79 4.13 -13.34
N ILE A 169 5.80 2.89 -13.81
CA ILE A 169 6.84 2.39 -14.69
C ILE A 169 6.35 2.54 -16.12
N LYS A 170 7.14 3.22 -16.94
CA LYS A 170 6.84 3.44 -18.35
C LYS A 170 7.33 2.27 -19.18
N TYR A 171 6.50 1.85 -20.14
CA TYR A 171 6.80 0.82 -21.12
C TYR A 171 6.54 1.36 -22.53
N LEU A 172 7.50 1.13 -23.43
CA LEU A 172 7.50 1.56 -24.83
C LEU A 172 7.13 0.40 -25.74
N LYS A 173 6.17 0.59 -26.64
CA LYS A 173 5.81 -0.43 -27.63
C LYS A 173 6.93 -0.60 -28.65
N ASP A 174 7.37 -1.85 -28.84
CA ASP A 174 8.21 -2.24 -29.95
C ASP A 174 7.33 -2.62 -31.16
N PRO A 175 7.45 -1.92 -32.31
CA PRO A 175 6.64 -2.20 -33.48
C PRO A 175 6.94 -3.56 -34.13
N ALA A 176 8.13 -4.15 -33.89
CA ALA A 176 8.51 -5.42 -34.48
C ALA A 176 7.84 -6.61 -33.77
N SER A 177 7.89 -6.65 -32.43
CA SER A 177 7.28 -7.72 -31.63
C SER A 177 5.84 -7.46 -31.21
N GLY A 178 5.40 -6.19 -31.22
CA GLY A 178 4.11 -5.76 -30.68
C GLY A 178 4.04 -5.77 -29.14
N ARG A 179 5.15 -6.07 -28.45
CA ARG A 179 5.26 -6.02 -26.99
C ARG A 179 5.63 -4.63 -26.52
N TRP A 180 5.33 -4.32 -25.26
CA TRP A 180 5.87 -3.11 -24.62
C TRP A 180 7.01 -3.49 -23.70
N TYR A 181 8.17 -2.84 -23.85
CA TYR A 181 9.35 -3.06 -23.02
C TYR A 181 9.53 -1.91 -22.05
N GLU A 182 10.03 -2.17 -20.85
CA GLU A 182 10.31 -1.13 -19.87
C GLU A 182 11.24 -0.06 -20.46
N ASP A 183 10.96 1.23 -20.20
CA ASP A 183 11.76 2.37 -20.69
C ASP A 183 13.08 2.48 -19.92
N LYS A 184 13.99 1.53 -20.19
CA LYS A 184 15.33 1.44 -19.60
C LYS A 184 16.32 0.80 -20.56
N ALA A 185 17.60 0.94 -20.27
CA ALA A 185 18.64 0.23 -21.00
C ALA A 185 18.50 -1.29 -20.78
N GLN A 186 18.51 -2.06 -21.87
CA GLN A 186 18.43 -3.53 -21.87
C GLN A 186 17.24 -4.08 -21.05
N PRO A 187 16.00 -3.81 -21.49
CA PRO A 187 14.82 -4.21 -20.73
C PRO A 187 14.60 -5.73 -20.78
N ILE A 188 14.48 -6.35 -19.61
CA ILE A 188 14.07 -7.75 -19.45
C ILE A 188 12.55 -7.84 -19.24
N ALA A 189 11.97 -6.90 -18.49
CA ALA A 189 10.54 -6.83 -18.26
C ALA A 189 9.80 -6.38 -19.52
N TYR A 190 8.67 -7.03 -19.80
CA TYR A 190 7.83 -6.69 -20.93
C TYR A 190 6.35 -6.98 -20.67
N LEU A 191 5.48 -6.21 -21.31
CA LEU A 191 4.04 -6.39 -21.37
C LEU A 191 3.65 -6.98 -22.73
N SER A 192 2.71 -7.92 -22.74
CA SER A 192 2.13 -8.50 -23.95
C SER A 192 0.60 -8.50 -23.89
N ALA A 193 -0.04 -8.29 -25.04
CA ALA A 193 -1.48 -8.48 -25.18
C ALA A 193 -1.81 -9.95 -25.49
N ASN A 194 -2.85 -10.50 -24.85
CA ASN A 194 -3.22 -11.92 -24.95
C ASN A 194 -4.29 -12.23 -26.03
N GLY A 195 -4.68 -11.23 -26.83
CA GLY A 195 -5.68 -11.38 -27.90
C GLY A 195 -7.15 -11.39 -27.45
N ASN A 196 -7.42 -11.68 -26.18
CA ASN A 196 -8.75 -11.63 -25.55
C ASN A 196 -9.04 -10.29 -24.84
N GLY A 197 -8.26 -9.25 -25.12
CA GLY A 197 -8.34 -7.96 -24.44
C GLY A 197 -7.61 -7.88 -23.09
N THR A 198 -7.05 -8.98 -22.59
CA THR A 198 -6.22 -8.97 -21.37
C THR A 198 -4.74 -8.75 -21.70
N PHE A 199 -3.99 -8.32 -20.68
CA PHE A 199 -2.57 -8.05 -20.79
C PHE A 199 -1.79 -8.83 -19.75
N THR A 200 -0.57 -9.27 -20.09
CA THR A 200 0.34 -9.94 -19.17
C THR A 200 1.66 -9.19 -19.12
N LEU A 201 2.03 -8.73 -17.93
CA LEU A 201 3.35 -8.19 -17.62
C LEU A 201 4.22 -9.33 -17.09
N ARG A 202 5.40 -9.48 -17.67
CA ARG A 202 6.46 -10.35 -17.13
C ARG A 202 7.55 -9.47 -16.55
N ASN A 203 7.84 -9.66 -15.26
CA ASN A 203 8.91 -8.93 -14.59
C ASN A 203 10.28 -9.62 -14.81
N GLU A 204 11.34 -8.99 -14.31
CA GLU A 204 12.71 -9.46 -14.48
C GLU A 204 13.01 -10.77 -13.73
N ASN A 205 12.23 -11.06 -12.69
CA ASN A 205 12.37 -12.23 -11.84
C ASN A 205 11.40 -13.35 -12.25
N ASN A 206 11.02 -13.43 -13.53
CA ASN A 206 10.07 -14.41 -14.07
C ASN A 206 8.66 -14.41 -13.46
N GLY A 207 8.33 -13.49 -12.56
CA GLY A 207 6.99 -13.28 -12.05
C GLY A 207 6.08 -12.65 -13.11
N THR A 208 4.78 -12.84 -12.97
CA THR A 208 3.79 -12.36 -13.93
C THR A 208 2.64 -11.64 -13.26
N GLU A 209 2.17 -10.58 -13.90
CA GLU A 209 0.98 -9.84 -13.53
C GLU A 209 0.02 -9.88 -14.73
N THR A 210 -1.25 -10.18 -14.50
CA THR A 210 -2.28 -10.20 -15.54
C THR A 210 -3.29 -9.11 -15.26
N TYR A 211 -3.68 -8.38 -16.29
CA TYR A 211 -4.63 -7.26 -16.21
C TYR A 211 -5.79 -7.50 -17.17
N ASN A 212 -7.00 -7.06 -16.79
CA ASN A 212 -8.15 -7.05 -17.69
C ASN A 212 -8.08 -5.89 -18.70
N ALA A 213 -9.10 -5.78 -19.56
CA ALA A 213 -9.15 -4.75 -20.61
C ALA A 213 -9.22 -3.33 -20.04
N GLU A 214 -9.78 -3.17 -18.84
CA GLU A 214 -9.90 -1.90 -18.12
C GLU A 214 -8.63 -1.52 -17.33
N GLY A 215 -7.62 -2.39 -17.31
CA GLY A 215 -6.35 -2.15 -16.64
C GLY A 215 -6.30 -2.52 -15.16
N TYR A 216 -7.31 -3.23 -14.64
CA TYR A 216 -7.30 -3.78 -13.29
C TYR A 216 -6.52 -5.10 -13.25
N ILE A 217 -5.65 -5.25 -12.25
CA ILE A 217 -4.94 -6.51 -12.03
C ILE A 217 -5.94 -7.63 -11.72
N THR A 218 -5.80 -8.79 -12.34
CA THR A 218 -6.62 -9.98 -12.06
C THR A 218 -5.80 -11.10 -11.45
N ARG A 219 -4.48 -11.10 -11.70
CA ARG A 219 -3.57 -12.10 -11.14
C ARG A 219 -2.16 -11.55 -10.96
N LEU A 220 -1.54 -11.87 -9.83
CA LEU A 220 -0.11 -11.65 -9.54
C LEU A 220 0.51 -13.01 -9.19
N SER A 221 1.62 -13.38 -9.81
CA SER A 221 2.35 -14.60 -9.44
C SER A 221 3.86 -14.42 -9.45
N ASN A 222 4.54 -15.13 -8.56
CA ASN A 222 5.99 -15.22 -8.55
C ASN A 222 6.49 -16.31 -9.52
N GLU A 223 7.81 -16.47 -9.60
CA GLU A 223 8.47 -17.48 -10.42
C GLU A 223 8.09 -18.92 -10.06
N GLN A 224 7.73 -19.17 -8.80
CA GLN A 224 7.34 -20.49 -8.29
C GLN A 224 5.85 -20.80 -8.57
N GLY A 225 5.12 -19.89 -9.21
CA GLY A 225 3.70 -20.03 -9.53
C GLY A 225 2.74 -19.75 -8.37
N VAL A 226 3.26 -19.46 -7.17
CA VAL A 226 2.46 -18.95 -6.05
C VAL A 226 1.85 -17.62 -6.46
N SER A 227 0.57 -17.42 -6.14
CA SER A 227 -0.20 -16.34 -6.75
C SER A 227 -1.30 -15.76 -5.89
N TRP A 228 -1.64 -14.52 -6.19
CA TRP A 228 -2.86 -13.84 -5.78
C TRP A 228 -3.78 -13.67 -6.98
N THR A 229 -5.06 -13.94 -6.78
CA THR A 229 -6.12 -13.70 -7.76
C THR A 229 -7.04 -12.61 -7.22
N PHE A 230 -7.29 -11.59 -8.03
CA PHE A 230 -8.08 -10.43 -7.68
C PHE A 230 -9.43 -10.51 -8.40
N SER A 231 -10.52 -10.29 -7.67
CA SER A 231 -11.87 -10.26 -8.25
C SER A 231 -12.57 -8.95 -7.94
N TYR A 232 -13.27 -8.42 -8.94
CA TYR A 232 -13.91 -7.11 -8.91
C TYR A 232 -15.41 -7.24 -9.16
N ALA A 233 -16.17 -6.29 -8.62
CA ALA A 233 -17.52 -5.98 -9.06
C ALA A 233 -17.45 -4.58 -9.67
N ASP A 234 -17.69 -4.48 -10.97
CA ASP A 234 -17.34 -3.32 -11.78
C ASP A 234 -15.86 -2.93 -11.57
N ARG A 235 -15.61 -1.74 -11.01
CA ARG A 235 -14.28 -1.22 -10.65
C ARG A 235 -13.87 -1.49 -9.20
N TYR A 236 -14.72 -2.11 -8.38
CA TYR A 236 -14.46 -2.24 -6.95
C TYR A 236 -13.87 -3.61 -6.63
N LEU A 237 -12.62 -3.63 -6.13
CA LEU A 237 -11.95 -4.85 -5.67
C LEU A 237 -12.78 -5.49 -4.55
N GLN A 238 -13.26 -6.70 -4.74
CA GLN A 238 -14.08 -7.43 -3.77
C GLN A 238 -13.26 -8.42 -2.96
N LYS A 239 -12.28 -9.07 -3.60
CA LYS A 239 -11.56 -10.18 -2.97
C LYS A 239 -10.17 -10.36 -3.59
N VAL A 240 -9.21 -10.68 -2.73
CA VAL A 240 -7.88 -11.16 -3.13
C VAL A 240 -7.69 -12.55 -2.55
N THR A 241 -7.51 -13.55 -3.41
CA THR A 241 -7.39 -14.96 -3.05
C THR A 241 -5.98 -15.45 -3.31
N HIS A 242 -5.30 -15.92 -2.27
CA HIS A 242 -4.01 -16.59 -2.39
C HIS A 242 -4.18 -17.98 -3.02
N PHE A 243 -3.14 -18.50 -3.67
CA PHE A 243 -3.11 -19.84 -4.28
C PHE A 243 -3.56 -20.97 -3.33
N SER A 244 -3.33 -20.80 -2.02
CA SER A 244 -3.77 -21.74 -0.98
C SER A 244 -5.29 -21.71 -0.68
N GLY A 245 -6.07 -20.86 -1.35
CA GLY A 245 -7.51 -20.66 -1.10
C GLY A 245 -7.86 -19.67 0.03
N ARG A 246 -6.87 -19.22 0.82
CA ARG A 246 -7.03 -18.14 1.82
C ARG A 246 -7.33 -16.83 1.10
N SER A 247 -8.10 -15.93 1.71
CA SER A 247 -8.52 -14.70 1.03
C SER A 247 -8.73 -13.50 1.95
N VAL A 248 -8.57 -12.31 1.38
CA VAL A 248 -8.99 -11.02 1.94
C VAL A 248 -10.25 -10.58 1.22
N ASN A 249 -11.28 -10.14 1.95
CA ASN A 249 -12.53 -9.63 1.37
C ASN A 249 -12.69 -8.13 1.68
N PHE A 250 -13.28 -7.38 0.74
CA PHE A 250 -13.46 -5.94 0.82
C PHE A 250 -14.95 -5.59 0.75
N GLY A 251 -15.41 -4.79 1.71
CA GLY A 251 -16.73 -4.19 1.75
C GLY A 251 -16.67 -2.71 1.36
N TRP A 252 -17.67 -2.27 0.60
CA TRP A 252 -17.73 -0.92 0.05
C TRP A 252 -18.99 -0.19 0.53
N ALA A 253 -18.87 1.10 0.80
CA ALA A 253 -19.99 2.01 1.03
C ALA A 253 -19.69 3.36 0.38
N ASN A 254 -20.63 3.92 -0.37
CA ASN A 254 -20.48 5.20 -1.06
C ASN A 254 -19.23 5.28 -1.94
N GLY A 255 -18.80 4.16 -2.53
CA GLY A 255 -17.60 4.06 -3.35
C GLY A 255 -16.27 4.10 -2.58
N GLN A 256 -16.30 3.95 -1.25
CA GLN A 256 -15.11 3.87 -0.41
C GLN A 256 -15.08 2.52 0.33
N VAL A 257 -13.88 2.00 0.62
CA VAL A 257 -13.74 0.76 1.42
C VAL A 257 -14.25 1.03 2.82
N SER A 258 -15.35 0.39 3.21
CA SER A 258 -15.90 0.51 4.56
C SER A 258 -15.42 -0.61 5.48
N GLN A 259 -15.00 -1.74 4.90
CA GLN A 259 -14.61 -2.93 5.64
C GLN A 259 -13.57 -3.75 4.89
N VAL A 260 -12.62 -4.35 5.62
CA VAL A 260 -11.76 -5.44 5.13
C VAL A 260 -11.85 -6.61 6.11
N THR A 261 -11.97 -7.83 5.58
CA THR A 261 -11.94 -9.06 6.37
C THR A 261 -10.71 -9.88 5.98
N ASP A 262 -9.84 -10.16 6.95
CA ASP A 262 -8.60 -10.90 6.75
C ASP A 262 -8.85 -12.42 6.60
N PRO A 263 -7.80 -13.22 6.28
CA PRO A 263 -7.96 -14.67 6.15
C PRO A 263 -8.31 -15.42 7.44
N ALA A 264 -8.11 -14.82 8.62
CA ALA A 264 -8.47 -15.37 9.92
C ALA A 264 -9.90 -14.98 10.35
N GLY A 265 -10.57 -14.13 9.56
CA GLY A 265 -11.91 -13.62 9.85
C GLY A 265 -11.93 -12.30 10.62
N ASN A 266 -10.78 -11.72 11.01
CA ASN A 266 -10.77 -10.44 11.69
C ASN A 266 -11.31 -9.34 10.78
N ILE A 267 -12.09 -8.41 11.36
CA ILE A 267 -12.77 -7.36 10.61
C ILE A 267 -12.13 -6.02 10.92
N TYR A 268 -11.70 -5.32 9.88
CA TYR A 268 -11.16 -3.97 9.91
C TYR A 268 -12.20 -3.03 9.33
N ARG A 269 -12.60 -2.00 10.08
CA ARG A 269 -13.57 -1.00 9.66
C ARG A 269 -12.89 0.34 9.41
N TYR A 270 -13.32 1.01 8.35
CA TYR A 270 -12.76 2.28 7.91
C TYR A 270 -13.87 3.33 7.80
N THR A 271 -13.60 4.52 8.33
CA THR A 271 -14.52 5.65 8.24
C THR A 271 -13.86 6.84 7.55
N TYR A 272 -14.67 7.67 6.92
CA TYR A 272 -14.19 8.81 6.15
C TYR A 272 -14.86 10.09 6.63
N THR A 273 -14.08 11.16 6.76
CA THR A 273 -14.64 12.50 6.84
C THR A 273 -15.14 12.87 5.43
N PRO A 274 -16.45 13.07 5.24
CA PRO A 274 -17.02 13.29 3.91
C PRO A 274 -16.55 14.61 3.32
N ASN A 275 -16.47 14.65 1.98
CA ASN A 275 -16.29 15.86 1.18
C ASN A 275 -15.03 16.70 1.41
N VAL A 276 -13.99 16.13 2.03
CA VAL A 276 -12.71 16.84 2.27
C VAL A 276 -12.01 17.20 0.95
N PHE A 277 -12.16 16.36 -0.08
CA PHE A 277 -11.51 16.56 -1.38
C PHE A 277 -12.50 16.85 -2.52
N GLY A 278 -13.69 17.36 -2.16
CA GLY A 278 -14.82 17.55 -3.08
C GLY A 278 -15.95 16.55 -2.85
N ASN A 279 -17.09 16.76 -3.50
CA ASN A 279 -18.30 15.97 -3.26
C ASN A 279 -18.08 14.47 -3.48
N GLY A 280 -18.42 13.65 -2.49
CA GLY A 280 -18.25 12.19 -2.53
C GLY A 280 -16.83 11.68 -2.22
N ARG A 281 -15.84 12.58 -2.07
CA ARG A 281 -14.42 12.21 -1.84
C ARG A 281 -14.03 12.48 -0.39
N GLY A 282 -14.14 11.42 0.43
CA GLY A 282 -13.81 11.50 1.85
C GLY A 282 -12.32 11.30 2.14
N ARG A 283 -11.84 11.90 3.23
CA ARG A 283 -10.52 11.61 3.80
C ARG A 283 -10.65 10.50 4.84
N LEU A 284 -9.82 9.46 4.76
CA LEU A 284 -9.79 8.40 5.77
C LEU A 284 -9.57 9.01 7.17
N ALA A 285 -10.46 8.70 8.10
CA ALA A 285 -10.56 9.35 9.40
C ALA A 285 -10.21 8.42 10.56
N SER A 286 -10.63 7.16 10.50
CA SER A 286 -10.28 6.16 11.49
C SER A 286 -10.27 4.75 10.91
N THR A 287 -9.46 3.91 11.53
CA THR A 287 -9.42 2.46 11.33
C THR A 287 -9.69 1.80 12.68
N THR A 288 -10.55 0.79 12.72
CA THR A 288 -10.81 0.02 13.95
C THR A 288 -10.88 -1.46 13.65
N THR A 289 -10.16 -2.25 14.43
CA THR A 289 -10.19 -3.70 14.36
C THR A 289 -11.25 -4.24 15.32
N ALA A 290 -12.13 -5.09 14.82
CA ALA A 290 -12.99 -5.94 15.61
C ALA A 290 -12.48 -7.38 15.45
N SER A 291 -11.98 -7.97 16.53
CA SER A 291 -11.71 -9.41 16.60
C SER A 291 -13.03 -10.15 16.78
N ILE A 292 -13.24 -11.23 16.02
CA ILE A 292 -14.35 -12.14 16.30
C ILE A 292 -13.99 -12.90 17.59
N ALA A 293 -14.88 -12.85 18.58
CA ALA A 293 -14.75 -13.57 19.85
C ALA A 293 -14.95 -15.08 19.67
#